data_AF-A0A2A6PTE4-F1
#
_entry.id   AF-A0A2A6PTE4-F1
#
_cell.length_a   1.000
_cell.length_b   1.000
_cell.length_c   1.000
_cell.angle_alpha   90.00
_cell.angle_beta   90.00
_cell.angle_gamma   90.00
#
_symmetry.space_group_name_H-M   'P 1'
#
loop_
_entity.id
_entity.type
_entity.pdbx_description
1 polymer ?
#
loop_
_entity_poly.entity_id
_entity_poly.type
_entity_poly.pdbx_seq_one_letter_code
_entity_poly.pdbx_strand_id
1 'polypeptide(L)'
;MARAPVHIAALIAASLALSWAASAEELVPYKIAGDGIPISLTGAPGEAARGRALVLARTTTCILCHSGPFPETRFQGDLAPDLTGVGNRWTASQLRLRLVDASRFNAQTIMPSYYRNERLVRVGRNFAGKPILSAAEIEDIVAFLATLRD
;
A
#
# COMPACT_ATOMS: atom_id res chain seq x y z
N MET A 1 32.68 33.44 -58.16
CA MET A 1 31.83 32.28 -57.82
C MET A 1 31.95 32.06 -56.32
N ALA A 2 30.84 32.25 -55.62
CA ALA A 2 30.75 32.18 -54.16
C ALA A 2 30.61 30.73 -53.68
N ARG A 3 31.11 30.42 -52.48
CA ARG A 3 30.43 29.60 -51.47
C ARG A 3 31.11 29.71 -50.10
N ALA A 4 30.25 29.89 -49.11
CA ALA A 4 30.46 30.34 -47.74
C ALA A 4 31.03 29.25 -46.80
N PRO A 5 31.57 29.63 -45.63
CA PRO A 5 31.90 28.70 -44.56
C PRO A 5 30.60 28.16 -43.93
N VAL A 6 30.49 26.83 -43.82
CA VAL A 6 29.38 26.19 -43.11
C VAL A 6 29.67 26.31 -41.62
N HIS A 7 29.01 27.28 -40.99
CA HIS A 7 28.81 27.33 -39.56
C HIS A 7 28.12 26.05 -39.10
N ILE A 8 28.84 25.16 -38.42
CA ILE A 8 28.22 24.08 -37.64
C ILE A 8 27.71 24.72 -36.36
N ALA A 9 26.53 25.35 -36.48
CA ALA A 9 25.73 25.76 -35.36
C ALA A 9 24.71 24.65 -35.03
N ALA A 10 24.40 24.56 -33.75
CA ALA A 10 23.25 23.89 -33.16
C ALA A 10 23.32 22.35 -33.05
N LEU A 11 23.44 21.88 -31.81
CA LEU A 11 22.33 21.27 -31.06
C LEU A 11 22.86 20.77 -29.70
N ILE A 12 23.06 21.69 -28.75
CA ILE A 12 23.11 21.29 -27.34
C ILE A 12 21.65 21.13 -26.92
N ALA A 13 21.14 19.91 -27.07
CA ALA A 13 19.80 19.54 -26.65
C ALA A 13 19.68 19.79 -25.13
N ALA A 14 18.84 20.76 -24.77
CA ALA A 14 18.46 21.06 -23.42
C ALA A 14 17.76 19.83 -22.81
N SER A 15 18.53 19.04 -22.07
CA SER A 15 18.03 17.99 -21.18
C SER A 15 17.53 18.68 -19.91
N LEU A 16 16.35 19.28 -20.00
CA LEU A 16 15.57 19.70 -18.84
C LEU A 16 15.16 18.42 -18.10
N ALA A 17 15.90 18.12 -17.04
CA ALA A 17 15.56 17.09 -16.08
C ALA A 17 14.14 17.33 -15.56
N LEU A 18 13.23 16.40 -15.87
CA LEU A 18 12.00 16.22 -15.10
C LEU A 18 12.40 15.68 -13.72
N SER A 19 12.77 16.58 -12.82
CA SER A 19 12.83 16.29 -11.40
C SER A 19 11.38 16.08 -10.93
N TRP A 20 10.93 14.83 -10.93
CA TRP A 20 9.68 14.44 -10.27
C TRP A 20 9.88 14.67 -8.77
N ALA A 21 9.39 15.82 -8.29
CA ALA A 21 9.34 16.07 -6.87
C ALA A 21 8.47 14.96 -6.25
N ALA A 22 9.10 14.09 -5.46
CA ALA A 22 8.40 13.13 -4.63
C ALA A 22 7.65 13.90 -3.52
N SER A 23 6.47 14.42 -3.86
CA SER A 23 5.54 14.94 -2.88
C SER A 23 5.15 13.79 -1.93
N ALA A 24 5.06 14.08 -0.63
CA ALA A 24 4.41 13.15 0.28
C ALA A 24 2.97 12.97 -0.22
N GLU A 25 2.62 11.75 -0.60
CA GLU A 25 1.26 11.45 -1.05
C GLU A 25 0.30 11.82 0.08
N GLU A 26 -0.52 12.84 -0.15
CA GLU A 26 -1.54 13.25 0.79
C GLU A 26 -2.57 12.11 0.91
N LEU A 27 -3.06 11.86 2.13
CA LEU A 27 -4.04 10.81 2.32
C LEU A 27 -5.28 11.12 1.49
N VAL A 28 -5.57 10.22 0.55
CA VAL A 28 -6.84 10.28 -0.19
C VAL A 28 -8.01 10.17 0.80
N PRO A 29 -9.01 11.06 0.73
CA PRO A 29 -10.18 10.97 1.60
C PRO A 29 -10.99 9.71 1.31
N TYR A 30 -11.51 9.09 2.35
CA TYR A 30 -12.36 7.91 2.25
C TYR A 30 -13.56 8.02 3.20
N LYS A 31 -14.64 7.31 2.88
CA LYS A 31 -15.84 7.25 3.70
C LYS A 31 -16.04 5.84 4.24
N ILE A 32 -16.17 5.76 5.56
CA ILE A 32 -16.61 4.55 6.24
C ILE A 32 -18.13 4.47 6.16
N ALA A 33 -18.66 3.32 5.79
CA ALA A 33 -20.09 3.02 5.82
C ALA A 33 -20.30 1.67 6.49
N GLY A 34 -21.00 1.65 7.62
CA GLY A 34 -21.12 0.47 8.46
C GLY A 34 -19.74 0.00 8.96
N ASP A 35 -19.39 -1.23 8.63
CA ASP A 35 -18.16 -1.91 9.06
C ASP A 35 -17.10 -2.01 7.96
N GLY A 36 -17.18 -1.15 6.93
CA GLY A 36 -16.25 -1.15 5.81
C GLY A 36 -16.04 0.20 5.14
N ILE A 37 -15.11 0.22 4.18
CA ILE A 37 -14.88 1.33 3.24
C ILE A 37 -15.31 0.84 1.86
N PRO A 38 -16.52 1.20 1.38
CA PRO A 38 -17.08 0.60 0.16
C PRO A 38 -16.33 0.99 -1.11
N ILE A 39 -15.81 2.22 -1.16
CA ILE A 39 -15.14 2.77 -2.35
C ILE A 39 -13.64 2.50 -2.23
N SER A 40 -13.02 2.04 -3.31
CA SER A 40 -11.56 1.90 -3.41
C SER A 40 -10.86 3.22 -3.12
N LEU A 41 -9.74 3.19 -2.39
CA LEU A 41 -8.93 4.37 -2.10
C LEU A 41 -8.30 4.98 -3.35
N THR A 42 -8.20 4.23 -4.45
CA THR A 42 -7.64 4.68 -5.73
C THR A 42 -8.69 4.86 -6.81
N GLY A 43 -9.94 4.45 -6.56
CA GLY A 43 -10.99 4.37 -7.58
C GLY A 43 -10.81 3.22 -8.59
N ALA A 44 -9.72 2.46 -8.50
CA ALA A 44 -9.41 1.30 -9.35
C ALA A 44 -9.30 0.02 -8.49
N PRO A 45 -9.50 -1.18 -9.08
CA PRO A 45 -9.17 -2.43 -8.42
C PRO A 45 -7.66 -2.55 -8.19
N GLY A 46 -7.26 -3.15 -7.06
CA GLY A 46 -5.87 -3.54 -6.83
C GLY A 46 -5.43 -4.74 -7.66
N GLU A 47 -4.13 -4.97 -7.70
CA GLU A 47 -3.51 -6.11 -8.38
C GLU A 47 -3.05 -7.15 -7.34
N ALA A 48 -3.60 -8.36 -7.46
CA ALA A 48 -3.46 -9.39 -6.44
C ALA A 48 -2.04 -9.98 -6.35
N ALA A 49 -1.28 -10.05 -7.44
CA ALA A 49 0.10 -10.52 -7.40
C ALA A 49 1.01 -9.55 -6.63
N ARG A 50 0.84 -8.23 -6.82
CA ARG A 50 1.49 -7.19 -6.01
C ARG A 50 1.04 -7.26 -4.57
N GLY A 51 -0.26 -7.46 -4.33
CA GLY A 51 -0.81 -7.65 -2.99
C GLY A 51 -0.18 -8.83 -2.25
N ARG A 52 0.00 -9.96 -2.94
CA ARG A 52 0.70 -11.13 -2.40
C ARG A 52 2.14 -10.81 -2.05
N ALA A 53 2.85 -10.15 -2.96
CA ALA A 53 4.24 -9.74 -2.71
C ALA A 53 4.33 -8.81 -1.49
N LEU A 54 3.38 -7.88 -1.34
CA LEU A 54 3.29 -7.01 -0.17
C LEU A 54 2.99 -7.80 1.10
N VAL A 55 2.02 -8.72 1.13
CA VAL A 55 1.72 -9.53 2.34
C VAL A 55 2.94 -10.32 2.82
N LEU A 56 3.76 -10.83 1.89
CA LEU A 56 4.97 -11.60 2.19
C LEU A 56 6.21 -10.74 2.43
N ALA A 57 6.14 -9.44 2.17
CA ALA A 57 7.28 -8.55 2.29
C ALA A 57 7.66 -8.33 3.75
N ARG A 58 8.97 -8.31 4.02
CA ARG A 58 9.51 -7.96 5.33
C ARG A 58 9.32 -6.49 5.70
N THR A 59 8.94 -5.64 4.74
CA THR A 59 8.73 -4.20 4.93
C THR A 59 7.30 -3.86 5.39
N THR A 60 6.32 -4.68 5.05
CA THR A 60 4.91 -4.54 5.45
C THR A 60 4.57 -5.41 6.67
N THR A 61 5.37 -6.45 6.93
CA THR A 61 5.37 -7.28 8.14
C THR A 61 4.09 -8.04 8.44
N CYS A 62 3.20 -8.27 7.46
CA CYS A 62 1.93 -8.99 7.69
C CYS A 62 2.18 -10.41 8.23
N ILE A 63 3.07 -11.16 7.59
CA ILE A 63 3.44 -12.54 7.99
C ILE A 63 4.29 -12.62 9.25
N LEU A 64 4.77 -11.49 9.80
CA LEU A 64 5.42 -11.49 11.12
C LEU A 64 4.41 -11.84 12.22
N CYS A 65 3.14 -11.48 12.02
CA CYS A 65 2.07 -11.72 12.98
C CYS A 65 1.12 -12.84 12.56
N HIS A 66 0.87 -12.98 11.26
CA HIS A 66 -0.12 -13.90 10.72
C HIS A 66 0.52 -15.11 10.04
N SER A 67 -0.09 -16.28 10.21
CA SER A 67 0.07 -17.45 9.34
C SER A 67 -0.90 -17.40 8.16
N GLY A 68 -0.69 -18.27 7.17
CA GLY A 68 -1.60 -18.44 6.04
C GLY A 68 -1.10 -19.45 5.00
N PRO A 69 -1.77 -19.51 3.83
CA PRO A 69 -1.50 -20.52 2.80
C PRO A 69 -0.28 -20.14 1.95
N PHE A 70 0.88 -19.97 2.61
CA PHE A 70 2.14 -19.53 2.03
C PHE A 70 3.24 -20.59 2.26
N PRO A 71 3.13 -21.80 1.66
CA PRO A 71 4.03 -22.92 1.96
C PRO A 71 5.51 -22.62 1.64
N GLU A 72 5.78 -21.69 0.73
CA GLU A 72 7.13 -21.25 0.40
C GLU A 72 7.75 -20.31 1.44
N THR A 73 6.93 -19.72 2.32
CA THR A 73 7.34 -18.76 3.33
C THR A 73 7.56 -19.44 4.68
N ARG A 74 8.82 -19.50 5.10
CA ARG A 74 9.21 -19.98 6.44
C ARG A 74 9.02 -18.89 7.49
N PHE A 75 8.83 -19.31 8.75
CA PHE A 75 8.72 -18.42 9.92
C PHE A 75 7.55 -17.43 9.84
N GLN A 76 6.35 -17.97 9.64
CA GLN A 76 5.12 -17.20 9.75
C GLN A 76 4.73 -17.05 11.23
N GLY A 77 4.15 -15.91 11.58
CA GLY A 77 3.76 -15.59 12.96
C GLY A 77 2.48 -16.30 13.41
N ASP A 78 2.29 -16.32 14.73
CA ASP A 78 1.13 -16.88 15.42
C ASP A 78 0.48 -15.88 16.41
N LEU A 79 0.90 -14.61 16.35
CA LEU A 79 0.37 -13.54 17.20
C LEU A 79 -1.05 -13.10 16.80
N ALA A 80 -1.45 -13.38 15.56
CA ALA A 80 -2.73 -12.98 15.00
C ALA A 80 -3.38 -14.13 14.20
N PRO A 81 -4.70 -14.08 13.92
CA PRO A 81 -5.40 -15.17 13.27
C PRO A 81 -4.87 -15.52 11.89
N ASP A 82 -4.93 -16.80 11.52
CA ASP A 82 -4.54 -17.30 10.21
C ASP A 82 -5.32 -16.63 9.05
N LEU A 83 -4.63 -16.27 7.96
CA LEU A 83 -5.19 -15.60 6.78
C LEU A 83 -5.88 -16.53 5.78
N THR A 84 -5.75 -17.85 5.93
CA THR A 84 -6.49 -18.84 5.13
C THR A 84 -7.98 -18.58 5.23
N GLY A 85 -8.68 -18.57 4.08
CA GLY A 85 -10.11 -18.30 4.02
C GLY A 85 -10.53 -16.89 4.43
N VAL A 86 -9.62 -15.91 4.53
CA VAL A 86 -10.01 -14.54 4.92
C VAL A 86 -10.95 -13.88 3.90
N GLY A 87 -10.84 -14.24 2.63
CA GLY A 87 -11.75 -13.81 1.56
C GLY A 87 -13.15 -14.43 1.63
N ASN A 88 -13.32 -15.49 2.43
CA ASN A 88 -14.64 -16.05 2.79
C ASN A 88 -15.26 -15.32 3.99
N ARG A 89 -14.42 -14.80 4.91
CA ARG A 89 -14.88 -14.13 6.14
C ARG A 89 -15.28 -12.68 5.91
N TRP A 90 -14.59 -11.97 5.01
CA TRP A 90 -14.73 -10.54 4.85
C TRP A 90 -14.86 -10.12 3.39
N THR A 91 -15.75 -9.16 3.14
CA THR A 91 -15.84 -8.46 1.86
C THR A 91 -14.62 -7.56 1.65
N ALA A 92 -14.35 -7.15 0.40
CA ALA A 92 -13.29 -6.19 0.09
C ALA A 92 -13.43 -4.87 0.88
N SER A 93 -14.67 -4.41 1.09
CA SER A 93 -14.97 -3.22 1.90
C SER A 93 -14.51 -3.36 3.36
N GLN A 94 -14.78 -4.53 3.96
CA GLN A 94 -14.40 -4.85 5.34
C GLN A 94 -12.90 -5.12 5.49
N LEU A 95 -12.26 -5.74 4.49
CA LEU A 95 -10.80 -5.92 4.42
C LEU A 95 -10.09 -4.58 4.36
N ARG A 96 -10.56 -3.66 3.51
CA ARG A 96 -10.01 -2.31 3.38
C ARG A 96 -10.03 -1.57 4.71
N LEU A 97 -11.16 -1.59 5.43
CA LEU A 97 -11.24 -0.92 6.72
C LEU A 97 -10.29 -1.53 7.76
N ARG A 98 -10.06 -2.84 7.74
CA ARG A 98 -9.09 -3.50 8.66
C ARG A 98 -7.66 -3.03 8.41
N LEU A 99 -7.26 -2.85 7.15
CA LEU A 99 -5.93 -2.34 6.82
C LEU A 99 -5.81 -0.83 7.10
N VAL A 100 -6.86 -0.06 6.79
CA VAL A 100 -6.87 1.40 6.98
C VAL A 100 -6.88 1.77 8.46
N ASP A 101 -7.76 1.15 9.26
CA ASP A 101 -7.87 1.44 10.68
C ASP A 101 -8.34 0.24 11.51
N ALA A 102 -7.43 -0.70 11.76
CA ALA A 102 -7.66 -1.89 12.57
C ALA A 102 -8.20 -1.57 13.98
N SER A 103 -7.80 -0.43 14.55
CA SER A 103 -8.16 -0.04 15.92
C SER A 103 -9.65 0.19 16.14
N ARG A 104 -10.43 0.37 15.06
CA ARG A 104 -11.90 0.49 15.13
C ARG A 104 -12.60 -0.80 15.52
N PHE A 105 -12.00 -1.94 15.21
CA PHE A 105 -12.54 -3.26 15.56
C PHE A 105 -12.06 -3.72 16.93
N ASN A 106 -10.83 -3.37 17.28
CA ASN A 106 -10.25 -3.63 18.59
C ASN A 106 -9.25 -2.51 18.92
N ALA A 107 -9.60 -1.62 19.85
CA ALA A 107 -8.76 -0.49 20.25
C ALA A 107 -7.42 -0.92 20.88
N GLN A 108 -7.32 -2.17 21.34
CA GLN A 108 -6.11 -2.77 21.90
C GLN A 108 -5.37 -3.66 20.90
N THR A 109 -5.75 -3.65 19.62
CA THR A 109 -5.07 -4.45 18.60
C THR A 109 -3.60 -4.05 18.47
N ILE A 110 -2.75 -5.05 18.29
CA ILE A 110 -1.34 -4.86 17.92
C ILE A 110 -1.16 -4.72 16.40
N MET A 111 -2.19 -5.04 15.61
CA MET A 111 -2.17 -4.86 14.15
C MET A 111 -2.11 -3.36 13.82
N PRO A 112 -1.12 -2.89 13.04
CA PRO A 112 -1.04 -1.49 12.66
C PRO A 112 -2.25 -1.01 11.85
N SER A 113 -2.68 0.24 12.07
CA SER A 113 -3.52 0.97 11.11
C SER A 113 -2.61 1.49 9.98
N TYR A 114 -2.49 0.73 8.89
CA TYR A 114 -1.47 0.94 7.85
C TYR A 114 -1.66 2.23 7.04
N TYR A 115 -2.89 2.76 6.98
CA TYR A 115 -3.22 3.99 6.24
C TYR A 115 -3.51 5.20 7.15
N ARG A 116 -2.95 5.21 8.38
CA ARG A 116 -3.10 6.28 9.37
C ARG A 116 -1.79 7.05 9.55
N ASN A 117 -1.84 8.38 9.50
CA ASN A 117 -0.69 9.26 9.74
C ASN A 117 -0.88 10.23 10.92
N GLU A 118 -2.05 10.21 11.57
CA GLU A 118 -2.42 11.11 12.66
C GLU A 118 -2.66 10.36 13.98
N ARG A 119 -2.72 11.11 15.09
CA ARG A 119 -2.90 10.57 16.45
C ARG A 119 -1.83 9.54 16.85
N LEU A 120 -0.60 9.75 16.39
CA LEU A 120 0.56 8.92 16.70
C LEU A 120 1.54 9.68 17.60
N VAL A 121 2.29 8.95 18.42
CA VAL A 121 3.27 9.52 19.37
C VAL A 121 4.67 9.05 19.03
N ARG A 122 5.65 9.97 19.04
CA ARG A 122 7.08 9.68 18.81
C ARG A 122 7.33 8.87 17.52
N VAL A 123 6.70 9.30 16.43
CA VAL A 123 6.82 8.65 15.12
C VAL A 123 8.26 8.79 14.59
N GLY A 124 8.82 7.69 14.08
CA GLY A 124 10.13 7.71 13.44
C GLY A 124 10.15 8.65 12.24
N ARG A 125 11.28 9.33 12.00
CA ARG A 125 11.42 10.37 10.96
C ARG A 125 10.92 9.95 9.58
N ASN A 126 11.13 8.69 9.20
CA ASN A 126 10.75 8.17 7.88
C ASN A 126 9.23 8.07 7.68
N PHE A 127 8.44 8.06 8.76
CA PHE A 127 6.98 7.91 8.75
C PHE A 127 6.25 9.17 9.25
N ALA A 128 6.98 10.25 9.59
CA ALA A 128 6.36 11.48 10.06
C ALA A 128 5.41 12.06 8.99
N GLY A 129 4.13 12.18 9.32
CA GLY A 129 3.09 12.69 8.42
C GLY A 129 2.67 11.74 7.30
N LYS A 130 3.18 10.50 7.28
CA LYS A 130 2.93 9.52 6.21
C LYS A 130 2.29 8.25 6.75
N PRO A 131 1.40 7.59 5.99
CA PRO A 131 0.96 6.24 6.31
C PRO A 131 2.11 5.24 6.12
N ILE A 132 1.93 4.02 6.62
CA ILE A 132 2.87 2.91 6.41
C ILE A 132 2.77 2.40 4.97
N LEU A 133 1.56 2.32 4.43
CA LEU A 133 1.26 1.90 3.06
C LEU A 133 0.58 3.03 2.30
N SER A 134 0.76 3.09 0.99
CA SER A 134 0.00 3.95 0.07
C SER A 134 -1.41 3.42 -0.17
N ALA A 135 -2.28 4.26 -0.76
CA ALA A 135 -3.62 3.83 -1.17
C ALA A 135 -3.56 2.62 -2.13
N ALA A 136 -2.65 2.66 -3.11
CA ALA A 136 -2.49 1.58 -4.09
C ALA A 136 -2.03 0.28 -3.43
N GLU A 137 -1.07 0.33 -2.50
CA GLU A 137 -0.61 -0.86 -1.78
C GLU A 137 -1.72 -1.46 -0.91
N ILE A 138 -2.57 -0.62 -0.28
CA ILE A 138 -3.76 -1.10 0.43
C ILE A 138 -4.69 -1.85 -0.52
N GLU A 139 -5.01 -1.27 -1.68
CA GLU A 139 -5.91 -1.92 -2.64
C GLU A 139 -5.33 -3.21 -3.22
N ASP A 140 -4.03 -3.26 -3.49
CA ASP A 140 -3.33 -4.46 -3.93
C ASP A 140 -3.45 -5.58 -2.88
N ILE A 141 -3.20 -5.27 -1.60
CA ILE A 141 -3.37 -6.23 -0.49
C ILE A 141 -4.84 -6.67 -0.36
N VAL A 142 -5.80 -5.75 -0.43
CA VAL A 142 -7.23 -6.09 -0.39
C VAL A 142 -7.59 -7.05 -1.53
N ALA A 143 -7.13 -6.76 -2.74
CA ALA A 143 -7.36 -7.61 -3.90
C ALA A 143 -6.81 -9.02 -3.67
N PHE A 144 -5.59 -9.13 -3.14
CA PHE A 144 -5.01 -10.43 -2.80
C PHE A 144 -5.78 -11.16 -1.70
N LEU A 145 -6.03 -10.53 -0.55
CA LEU A 145 -6.72 -11.16 0.58
C LEU A 145 -8.14 -11.62 0.19
N ALA A 146 -8.82 -10.89 -0.70
CA ALA A 146 -10.13 -11.29 -1.22
C ALA A 146 -10.08 -12.60 -2.05
N THR A 147 -8.93 -12.95 -2.61
CA THR A 147 -8.73 -14.22 -3.37
C THR A 147 -8.47 -15.41 -2.47
N LEU A 148 -8.12 -15.20 -1.20
CA LEU A 148 -7.87 -16.27 -0.23
C LEU A 148 -9.20 -16.87 0.25
N ARG A 149 -9.81 -17.63 -0.66
CA ARG A 149 -11.01 -18.42 -0.46
C ARG A 149 -10.59 -19.87 -0.44
N ASP A 150 -11.04 -20.58 0.59
CA ASP A 150 -10.80 -21.99 0.89
C ASP A 150 -9.35 -22.34 1.29
#